data_AF-A0A6G1IFB2-F1
#
_entry.id   AF-A0A6G1IFB2-F1
#
_cell.length_a   1.000
_cell.length_b   1.000
_cell.length_c   1.000
_cell.angle_alpha   90.00
_cell.angle_beta   90.00
_cell.angle_gamma   90.00
#
_symmetry.space_group_name_H-M   'P 1'
#
loop_
_entity.id
_entity.type
_entity.pdbx_description
1 polymer ?
#
loop_
_entity_poly.entity_id
_entity_poly.type
_entity_poly.pdbx_seq_one_letter_code
_entity_poly.pdbx_strand_id
1 'polypeptide(L)'
;MTETYVAYGATQQLIKECARFGDYTIPQALEKNAEIPRDETGAHLGVGTGWWYETLGLQPTFINWAQITFIHMYMLQVRFRMFPKTHAPVWIQHLTNHAFYAAEDRLVVWHQLNSNSLRQKYLKDMFSQWRAVLLSYDEALVKGDAVLAAALWRNLFAGREDVDFEKLAQIVGYMRRELHRLDLARDDDVANGEWKFGGDLAKEEGVVRTPSRMTMEVPKT
;
A
#
# COMPACT_ATOMS: atom_id res chain seq x y z
N MET A 1 -18.52 18.94 -16.58
CA MET A 1 -18.76 17.88 -15.59
C MET A 1 -18.57 18.48 -14.21
N THR A 2 -19.37 18.08 -13.22
CA THR A 2 -19.15 18.52 -11.83
C THR A 2 -17.86 17.90 -11.29
N GLU A 3 -17.15 18.63 -10.44
CA GLU A 3 -15.87 18.20 -9.85
C GLU A 3 -15.95 16.81 -9.21
N THR A 4 -17.04 16.51 -8.52
CA THR A 4 -17.32 15.20 -7.90
C THR A 4 -17.26 14.05 -8.91
N TYR A 5 -17.76 14.23 -10.13
CA TYR A 5 -17.73 13.18 -11.15
C TYR A 5 -16.32 12.92 -11.69
N VAL A 6 -15.54 14.00 -11.87
CA VAL A 6 -14.13 13.92 -12.29
C VAL A 6 -13.31 13.22 -11.21
N ALA A 7 -13.43 13.67 -9.95
CA ALA A 7 -12.74 13.06 -8.83
C ALA A 7 -13.10 11.57 -8.67
N TYR A 8 -14.39 11.22 -8.80
CA TYR A 8 -14.84 9.84 -8.74
C TYR A 8 -14.18 8.96 -9.81
N GLY A 9 -14.20 9.38 -11.08
CA GLY A 9 -13.63 8.60 -12.19
C GLY A 9 -12.11 8.46 -12.09
N ALA A 10 -11.41 9.56 -11.80
CA ALA A 10 -9.96 9.57 -11.68
C ALA A 10 -9.47 8.69 -10.51
N THR A 11 -10.07 8.85 -9.33
CA THR A 11 -9.69 8.06 -8.14
C THR A 11 -9.98 6.57 -8.29
N GLN A 12 -10.96 6.18 -9.12
CA GLN A 12 -11.20 4.77 -9.46
C GLN A 12 -9.99 4.14 -10.16
N GLN A 13 -9.38 4.86 -11.11
CA GLN A 13 -8.18 4.38 -11.82
C GLN A 13 -6.95 4.41 -10.93
N LEU A 14 -6.82 5.44 -10.10
CA LEU A 14 -5.73 5.54 -9.14
C LEU A 14 -5.75 4.42 -8.11
N ILE A 15 -6.93 3.98 -7.65
CA ILE A 15 -7.01 2.81 -6.76
C ILE A 15 -6.60 1.51 -7.42
N LYS A 16 -6.93 1.32 -8.71
CA LYS A 16 -6.42 0.16 -9.45
C LYS A 16 -4.89 0.18 -9.52
N GLU A 17 -4.31 1.36 -9.75
CA GLU A 17 -2.86 1.54 -9.71
C GLU A 17 -2.27 1.25 -8.32
N CYS A 18 -2.89 1.70 -7.23
CA CYS A 18 -2.44 1.40 -5.87
C CYS A 18 -2.50 -0.10 -5.56
N ALA A 19 -3.58 -0.76 -5.96
CA ALA A 19 -3.85 -2.15 -5.63
C ALA A 19 -3.03 -3.14 -6.48
N ARG A 20 -2.58 -2.77 -7.69
CA ARG A 20 -1.91 -3.71 -8.62
C ARG A 20 -0.67 -4.37 -8.05
N PHE A 21 0.04 -3.68 -7.14
CA PHE A 21 1.30 -4.15 -6.58
C PHE A 21 1.13 -5.32 -5.61
N GLY A 22 -0.02 -5.42 -4.97
CA GLY A 22 -0.39 -6.54 -4.12
C GLY A 22 -1.47 -7.40 -4.77
N ASP A 23 -1.71 -7.29 -6.07
CA ASP A 23 -2.80 -8.05 -6.67
C ASP A 23 -2.51 -9.55 -6.60
N TYR A 24 -3.56 -10.30 -6.28
CA TYR A 24 -3.50 -11.75 -6.13
C TYR A 24 -4.85 -12.36 -6.46
N THR A 25 -4.82 -13.66 -6.73
CA THR A 25 -6.01 -14.47 -6.96
C THR A 25 -6.03 -15.64 -5.98
N ILE A 26 -7.21 -16.23 -5.78
CA ILE A 26 -7.37 -17.51 -5.07
C ILE A 26 -8.11 -18.43 -6.05
N PRO A 27 -7.42 -19.15 -6.95
CA PRO A 27 -8.06 -19.97 -7.97
C PRO A 27 -9.09 -20.96 -7.40
N GLN A 28 -8.78 -21.54 -6.24
CA GLN A 28 -9.63 -22.48 -5.50
C GLN A 28 -10.97 -21.85 -5.08
N ALA A 29 -11.05 -20.52 -4.92
CA ALA A 29 -12.30 -19.84 -4.58
C ALA A 29 -13.35 -19.91 -5.71
N LEU A 30 -12.91 -20.15 -6.96
CA LEU A 30 -13.78 -20.27 -8.13
C LEU A 30 -14.11 -21.73 -8.48
N GLU A 31 -13.45 -22.68 -7.83
CA GLU A 31 -13.65 -24.11 -8.05
C GLU A 31 -14.74 -24.67 -7.14
N LYS A 32 -15.62 -25.52 -7.70
CA LYS A 32 -16.71 -26.12 -6.93
C LYS A 32 -16.17 -27.09 -5.89
N ASN A 33 -16.50 -26.86 -4.61
CA ASN A 33 -16.09 -27.66 -3.45
C ASN A 33 -14.57 -27.66 -3.17
N ALA A 34 -13.79 -26.76 -3.78
CA ALA A 34 -12.39 -26.62 -3.42
C ALA A 34 -12.25 -25.89 -2.08
N GLU A 35 -11.24 -26.29 -1.31
CA GLU A 35 -10.90 -25.62 -0.06
C GLU A 35 -9.94 -24.45 -0.34
N ILE A 36 -10.24 -23.29 0.22
CA ILE A 36 -9.34 -22.13 0.12
C ILE A 36 -8.11 -22.40 0.99
N PRO A 37 -6.88 -22.36 0.43
CA PRO A 37 -5.66 -22.54 1.20
C PRO A 37 -5.56 -21.54 2.36
N ARG A 38 -4.96 -21.96 3.47
CA ARG A 38 -4.77 -21.10 4.65
C ARG A 38 -3.35 -21.19 5.16
N ASP A 39 -2.85 -20.09 5.72
CA ASP A 39 -1.60 -20.09 6.47
C ASP A 39 -1.77 -20.63 7.91
N GLU A 40 -0.68 -20.64 8.66
CA GLU A 40 -0.64 -21.07 10.07
C GLU A 40 -1.55 -20.26 11.01
N THR A 41 -1.91 -19.03 10.62
CA THR A 41 -2.82 -18.15 11.37
C THR A 41 -4.29 -18.38 10.99
N GLY A 42 -4.54 -19.22 9.97
CA GLY A 42 -5.86 -19.46 9.40
C GLY A 42 -6.30 -18.42 8.37
N ALA A 43 -5.44 -17.48 7.99
CA ALA A 43 -5.72 -16.49 6.96
C ALA A 43 -5.71 -17.16 5.57
N HIS A 44 -6.65 -16.78 4.70
CA HIS A 44 -6.71 -17.32 3.35
C HIS A 44 -5.48 -16.89 2.54
N LEU A 45 -4.89 -17.85 1.84
CA LEU A 45 -3.68 -17.70 1.05
C LEU A 45 -4.01 -17.81 -0.43
N GLY A 46 -3.54 -16.83 -1.22
CA GLY A 46 -3.68 -16.82 -2.66
C GLY A 46 -2.40 -17.08 -3.43
N VAL A 47 -2.39 -16.63 -4.68
CA VAL A 47 -1.25 -16.62 -5.59
C VAL A 47 -1.12 -15.20 -6.13
N GLY A 48 0.02 -14.58 -5.84
CA GLY A 48 0.40 -13.25 -6.31
C GLY A 48 1.81 -13.30 -6.89
N THR A 49 2.15 -12.30 -7.71
CA THR A 49 3.46 -12.20 -8.38
C THR A 49 4.09 -10.84 -8.14
N GLY A 50 5.38 -10.71 -8.47
CA GLY A 50 6.11 -9.45 -8.36
C GLY A 50 6.83 -9.25 -7.03
N TRP A 51 7.52 -8.12 -6.92
CA TRP A 51 8.54 -7.87 -5.89
C TRP A 51 8.05 -8.10 -4.46
N TRP A 52 6.83 -7.66 -4.12
CA TRP A 52 6.27 -7.81 -2.77
C TRP A 52 6.10 -9.27 -2.32
N TYR A 53 5.85 -10.18 -3.26
CA TYR A 53 5.64 -11.59 -2.96
C TYR A 53 6.90 -12.42 -3.23
N GLU A 54 7.52 -12.26 -4.39
CA GLU A 54 8.65 -13.09 -4.83
C GLU A 54 9.99 -12.67 -4.21
N THR A 55 10.21 -11.36 -4.04
CA THR A 55 11.48 -10.84 -3.50
C THR A 55 11.38 -10.58 -2.01
N LEU A 56 10.32 -9.90 -1.58
CA LEU A 56 10.12 -9.57 -0.17
C LEU A 56 9.60 -10.76 0.64
N GLY A 57 8.91 -11.72 0.01
CA GLY A 57 8.43 -12.93 0.68
C GLY A 57 7.14 -12.74 1.46
N LEU A 58 6.36 -11.68 1.20
CA LEU A 58 5.03 -11.57 1.78
C LEU A 58 4.13 -12.68 1.24
N GLN A 59 3.17 -13.09 2.06
CA GLN A 59 2.14 -14.02 1.62
C GLN A 59 1.00 -13.24 0.95
N PRO A 60 0.44 -13.70 -0.18
CA PRO A 60 -0.71 -13.08 -0.84
C PRO A 60 -2.01 -13.29 -0.05
N THR A 61 -2.16 -12.51 1.03
CA THR A 61 -3.34 -12.48 1.91
C THR A 61 -4.06 -11.15 1.79
N PHE A 62 -5.31 -11.10 2.24
CA PHE A 62 -6.11 -9.87 2.25
C PHE A 62 -5.44 -8.72 3.02
N ILE A 63 -4.82 -9.03 4.17
CA ILE A 63 -4.17 -8.02 5.01
C ILE A 63 -2.92 -7.49 4.32
N ASN A 64 -2.08 -8.36 3.74
CA ASN A 64 -0.89 -7.92 3.02
C ASN A 64 -1.25 -7.09 1.78
N TRP A 65 -2.28 -7.47 1.03
CA TRP A 65 -2.81 -6.63 -0.06
C TRP A 65 -3.28 -5.27 0.45
N ALA A 66 -4.01 -5.21 1.56
CA ALA A 66 -4.48 -3.96 2.14
C ALA A 66 -3.31 -3.06 2.54
N GLN A 67 -2.28 -3.60 3.20
CA GLN A 67 -1.09 -2.83 3.62
C GLN A 67 -0.28 -2.31 2.41
N ILE A 68 -0.07 -3.13 1.38
CA ILE A 68 0.58 -2.70 0.13
C ILE A 68 -0.25 -1.60 -0.54
N THR A 69 -1.57 -1.75 -0.58
CA THR A 69 -2.48 -0.74 -1.14
C THR A 69 -2.43 0.56 -0.32
N PHE A 70 -2.38 0.48 1.01
CA PHE A 70 -2.27 1.63 1.91
C PHE A 70 -1.00 2.45 1.70
N ILE A 71 0.13 1.80 1.41
CA ILE A 71 1.38 2.52 1.10
C ILE A 71 1.17 3.45 -0.10
N HIS A 72 0.56 2.95 -1.17
CA HIS A 72 0.32 3.74 -2.39
C HIS A 72 -0.80 4.76 -2.21
N MET A 73 -1.88 4.39 -1.53
CA MET A 73 -2.97 5.32 -1.18
C MET A 73 -2.46 6.47 -0.32
N TYR A 74 -1.57 6.20 0.65
CA TYR A 74 -0.99 7.23 1.50
C TYR A 74 -0.25 8.27 0.66
N MET A 75 0.59 7.82 -0.27
CA MET A 75 1.36 8.73 -1.14
C MET A 75 0.43 9.62 -1.99
N LEU A 76 -0.64 9.04 -2.57
CA LEU A 76 -1.64 9.84 -3.28
C LEU A 76 -2.41 10.80 -2.36
N GLN A 77 -2.76 10.38 -1.15
CA GLN A 77 -3.43 11.26 -0.20
C GLN A 77 -2.55 12.44 0.22
N VAL A 78 -1.23 12.23 0.41
CA VAL A 78 -0.27 13.33 0.60
C VAL A 78 -0.33 14.28 -0.59
N ARG A 79 -0.35 13.77 -1.82
CA ARG A 79 -0.44 14.59 -3.04
C ARG A 79 -1.76 15.35 -3.16
N PHE A 80 -2.89 14.74 -2.80
CA PHE A 80 -4.19 15.40 -2.82
C PHE A 80 -4.29 16.53 -1.82
N ARG A 81 -3.56 16.49 -0.70
CA ARG A 81 -3.50 17.63 0.25
C ARG A 81 -2.84 18.87 -0.35
N MET A 82 -2.15 18.75 -1.48
CA MET A 82 -1.59 19.87 -2.24
C MET A 82 -2.61 20.53 -3.19
N PHE A 83 -3.74 19.87 -3.49
CA PHE A 83 -4.83 20.50 -4.24
C PHE A 83 -5.45 21.65 -3.43
N PRO A 84 -6.19 22.58 -4.08
CA PRO A 84 -6.84 23.64 -3.35
C PRO A 84 -7.80 23.06 -2.29
N LYS A 85 -7.91 23.75 -1.14
CA LYS A 85 -8.58 23.23 0.07
C LYS A 85 -10.02 22.78 -0.15
N THR A 86 -10.71 23.36 -1.13
CA THR A 86 -12.09 22.99 -1.51
C THR A 86 -12.17 21.65 -2.23
N HIS A 87 -11.09 21.24 -2.91
CA HIS A 87 -11.03 20.02 -3.73
C HIS A 87 -10.54 18.82 -2.91
N ALA A 88 -9.45 18.99 -2.16
CA ALA A 88 -8.74 17.89 -1.49
C ALA A 88 -9.64 16.90 -0.71
N PRO A 89 -10.65 17.34 0.10
CA PRO A 89 -11.49 16.42 0.85
C PRO A 89 -12.29 15.45 -0.03
N VAL A 90 -12.81 15.93 -1.17
CA VAL A 90 -13.63 15.12 -2.09
C VAL A 90 -12.79 14.04 -2.75
N TRP A 91 -11.56 14.37 -3.15
CA TRP A 91 -10.61 13.42 -3.74
C TRP A 91 -10.19 12.32 -2.75
N ILE A 92 -9.84 12.71 -1.52
CA ILE A 92 -9.46 11.77 -0.46
C ILE A 92 -10.62 10.83 -0.11
N GLN A 93 -11.84 11.36 -0.06
CA GLN A 93 -13.05 10.58 0.20
C GLN A 93 -13.28 9.55 -0.92
N HIS A 94 -13.23 9.96 -2.19
CA HIS A 94 -13.46 9.02 -3.29
C HIS A 94 -12.34 7.96 -3.41
N LEU A 95 -11.07 8.34 -3.20
CA LEU A 95 -9.96 7.39 -3.14
C LEU A 95 -10.21 6.33 -2.06
N THR A 96 -10.61 6.76 -0.86
CA THR A 96 -10.92 5.85 0.25
C THR A 96 -12.12 4.97 -0.11
N ASN A 97 -13.22 5.53 -0.62
CA ASN A 97 -14.41 4.74 -0.98
C ASN A 97 -14.08 3.64 -2.01
N HIS A 98 -13.33 3.98 -3.07
CA HIS A 98 -12.95 3.00 -4.09
C HIS A 98 -12.05 1.88 -3.56
N ALA A 99 -11.14 2.20 -2.64
CA ALA A 99 -10.33 1.17 -1.97
C ALA A 99 -11.19 0.18 -1.18
N PHE A 100 -12.25 0.67 -0.53
CA PHE A 100 -13.18 -0.16 0.24
C PHE A 100 -14.12 -0.98 -0.65
N TYR A 101 -14.49 -0.47 -1.82
CA TYR A 101 -15.18 -1.27 -2.85
C TYR A 101 -14.28 -2.40 -3.37
N ALA A 102 -13.01 -2.10 -3.66
CA ALA A 102 -12.04 -3.12 -4.09
C ALA A 102 -11.75 -4.16 -2.99
N ALA A 103 -11.79 -3.75 -1.73
CA ALA A 103 -11.66 -4.64 -0.59
C ALA A 103 -12.88 -5.56 -0.45
N GLU A 104 -14.09 -5.00 -0.53
CA GLU A 104 -15.33 -5.77 -0.45
C GLU A 104 -15.44 -6.80 -1.59
N ASP A 105 -15.14 -6.39 -2.82
CA ASP A 105 -15.11 -7.28 -3.99
C ASP A 105 -14.18 -8.47 -3.77
N ARG A 106 -12.97 -8.23 -3.26
CA ARG A 106 -12.00 -9.29 -2.94
C ARG A 106 -12.49 -10.21 -1.84
N LEU A 107 -13.12 -9.69 -0.78
CA LEU A 107 -13.71 -10.52 0.27
C LEU A 107 -14.84 -11.41 -0.25
N VAL A 108 -15.61 -10.94 -1.24
CA VAL A 108 -16.68 -11.73 -1.88
C VAL A 108 -16.08 -12.76 -2.83
N VAL A 109 -15.28 -12.33 -3.80
CA VAL A 109 -14.80 -13.17 -4.91
C VAL A 109 -13.75 -14.17 -4.43
N TRP A 110 -12.70 -13.70 -3.77
CA TRP A 110 -11.54 -14.54 -3.45
C TRP A 110 -11.65 -15.22 -2.09
N HIS A 111 -12.32 -14.58 -1.13
CA HIS A 111 -12.47 -15.13 0.22
C HIS A 111 -13.81 -15.83 0.47
N GLN A 112 -14.74 -15.77 -0.49
CA GLN A 112 -16.06 -16.40 -0.40
C GLN A 112 -16.79 -16.05 0.91
N LEU A 113 -16.58 -14.83 1.43
CA LEU A 113 -17.22 -14.37 2.66
C LEU A 113 -18.66 -13.94 2.38
N ASN A 114 -19.54 -14.94 2.26
CA ASN A 114 -20.96 -14.73 1.96
C ASN A 114 -21.71 -14.05 3.13
N SER A 115 -21.20 -14.16 4.36
CA SER A 115 -21.78 -13.48 5.53
C SER A 115 -21.53 -11.97 5.50
N ASN A 116 -22.61 -11.19 5.37
CA ASN A 116 -22.54 -9.73 5.37
C ASN A 116 -21.94 -9.18 6.68
N SER A 117 -22.33 -9.75 7.84
CA SER A 117 -21.79 -9.30 9.12
C SER A 117 -20.29 -9.53 9.23
N LEU A 118 -19.80 -10.65 8.70
CA LEU A 118 -18.36 -10.95 8.67
C LEU A 118 -17.62 -10.01 7.72
N ARG A 119 -18.12 -9.76 6.50
CA ARG A 119 -17.49 -8.78 5.59
C ARG A 119 -17.40 -7.40 6.22
N GLN A 120 -18.48 -6.94 6.84
CA GLN A 120 -18.49 -5.63 7.50
C GLN A 120 -17.52 -5.55 8.67
N LYS A 121 -17.28 -6.65 9.39
CA LYS A 121 -16.22 -6.72 10.41
C LYS A 121 -14.84 -6.50 9.77
N TYR A 122 -14.50 -7.25 8.72
CA TYR A 122 -13.22 -7.09 8.00
C TYR A 122 -13.02 -5.67 7.47
N LEU A 123 -14.05 -5.06 6.88
CA LEU A 123 -13.97 -3.68 6.38
C LEU A 123 -13.77 -2.68 7.53
N LYS A 124 -14.45 -2.84 8.66
CA LYS A 124 -14.24 -1.97 9.84
C LYS A 124 -12.84 -2.11 10.42
N ASP A 125 -12.32 -3.33 10.47
CA ASP A 125 -10.95 -3.61 10.93
C ASP A 125 -9.93 -2.97 9.96
N MET A 126 -10.12 -3.15 8.66
CA MET A 126 -9.33 -2.50 7.61
C MET A 126 -9.37 -0.96 7.71
N PHE A 127 -10.53 -0.36 8.00
CA PHE A 127 -10.64 1.09 8.20
C PHE A 127 -9.88 1.59 9.43
N SER A 128 -9.91 0.82 10.51
CA SER A 128 -9.13 1.14 11.71
C SER A 128 -7.64 1.07 11.42
N GLN A 129 -7.18 0.05 10.69
CA GLN A 129 -5.79 -0.07 10.23
C GLN A 129 -5.38 1.09 9.30
N TRP A 130 -6.24 1.46 8.34
CA TRP A 130 -5.97 2.58 7.44
C TRP A 130 -5.70 3.89 8.19
N ARG A 131 -6.51 4.18 9.22
CA ARG A 131 -6.32 5.38 10.06
C ARG A 131 -5.04 5.33 10.88
N ALA A 132 -4.67 4.15 11.38
CA ALA A 132 -3.41 3.97 12.09
C ALA A 132 -2.20 4.16 11.16
N VAL A 133 -2.26 3.61 9.95
CA VAL A 133 -1.26 3.80 8.90
C VAL A 133 -1.10 5.27 8.58
N LEU A 134 -2.20 5.99 8.31
CA LEU A 134 -2.19 7.43 8.03
C LEU A 134 -1.43 8.22 9.11
N LEU A 135 -1.77 8.01 10.37
CA LEU A 135 -1.12 8.70 11.48
C LEU A 135 0.38 8.38 11.54
N SER A 136 0.74 7.10 11.46
CA SER A 136 2.13 6.67 11.58
C SER A 136 3.01 7.13 10.41
N TYR A 137 2.46 7.17 9.20
CA TYR A 137 3.19 7.63 8.01
C TYR A 137 3.28 9.15 7.96
N ASP A 138 2.26 9.89 8.41
CA ASP A 138 2.37 11.35 8.57
C ASP A 138 3.45 11.75 9.59
N GLU A 139 3.56 11.02 10.71
CA GLU A 139 4.66 11.22 11.65
C GLU A 139 6.02 10.92 11.01
N ALA A 140 6.13 9.78 10.33
CA ALA A 140 7.36 9.34 9.68
C ALA A 140 7.84 10.27 8.55
N LEU A 141 6.90 10.84 7.79
CA LEU A 141 7.19 11.79 6.72
C LEU A 141 8.01 12.96 7.25
N VAL A 142 7.65 13.47 8.44
CA VAL A 142 8.29 14.60 9.12
C VAL A 142 9.55 14.19 9.89
N LYS A 143 9.54 13.04 10.57
CA LYS A 143 10.64 12.64 11.49
C LYS A 143 11.80 11.91 10.82
N GLY A 144 11.65 11.48 9.57
CA GLY A 144 12.74 10.88 8.79
C GLY A 144 12.67 9.36 8.64
N ASP A 145 13.67 8.81 7.96
CA ASP A 145 13.63 7.46 7.39
C ASP A 145 13.63 6.34 8.42
N ALA A 146 14.29 6.53 9.56
CA ALA A 146 14.24 5.55 10.65
C ALA A 146 12.81 5.40 11.21
N VAL A 147 12.07 6.51 11.33
CA VAL A 147 10.67 6.47 11.79
C VAL A 147 9.76 5.87 10.72
N LEU A 148 10.04 6.13 9.44
CA LEU A 148 9.32 5.50 8.33
C LEU A 148 9.55 3.98 8.27
N ALA A 149 10.81 3.54 8.42
CA ALA A 149 11.16 2.14 8.52
C ALA A 149 10.43 1.47 9.69
N ALA A 150 10.42 2.11 10.86
CA ALA A 150 9.71 1.59 12.03
C ALA A 150 8.18 1.52 11.83
N ALA A 151 7.58 2.50 11.14
CA ALA A 151 6.16 2.49 10.82
C ALA A 151 5.82 1.36 9.82
N LEU A 152 6.61 1.20 8.76
CA LEU A 152 6.47 0.10 7.80
C LEU A 152 6.65 -1.27 8.47
N TRP A 153 7.64 -1.40 9.35
CA TRP A 153 7.89 -2.62 10.11
C TRP A 153 6.67 -3.04 10.96
N ARG A 154 6.07 -2.10 11.70
CA ARG A 154 4.87 -2.37 12.50
C ARG A 154 3.65 -2.70 11.65
N ASN A 155 3.44 -1.96 10.55
CA ASN A 155 2.21 -2.06 9.76
C ASN A 155 2.24 -3.20 8.74
N LEU A 156 3.31 -3.30 7.95
CA LEU A 156 3.44 -4.28 6.86
C LEU A 156 3.97 -5.63 7.35
N PHE A 157 4.91 -5.62 8.29
CA PHE A 157 5.53 -6.86 8.80
C PHE A 157 4.97 -7.31 10.14
N ALA A 158 3.94 -6.64 10.66
CA ALA A 158 3.32 -6.92 11.95
C ALA A 158 4.33 -6.96 13.12
N GLY A 159 5.44 -6.21 13.02
CA GLY A 159 6.46 -6.17 14.06
C GLY A 159 7.27 -7.47 14.22
N ARG A 160 7.30 -8.33 13.21
CA ARG A 160 8.10 -9.57 13.23
C ARG A 160 9.60 -9.28 13.33
N GLU A 161 10.35 -10.11 14.04
CA GLU A 161 11.79 -9.90 14.26
C GLU A 161 12.64 -10.37 13.06
N ASP A 162 12.13 -11.29 12.25
CA ASP A 162 12.80 -11.91 11.11
C ASP A 162 12.69 -11.09 9.81
N VAL A 163 12.78 -9.76 9.92
CA VAL A 163 12.62 -8.86 8.78
C VAL A 163 13.97 -8.53 8.16
N ASP A 164 14.05 -8.69 6.84
CA ASP A 164 15.17 -8.22 6.03
C ASP A 164 15.20 -6.68 6.00
N PHE A 165 16.13 -6.10 6.78
CA PHE A 165 16.27 -4.65 6.89
C PHE A 165 16.74 -3.99 5.58
N GLU A 166 17.44 -4.69 4.69
CA GLU A 166 17.79 -4.14 3.37
C GLU A 166 16.51 -3.93 2.55
N LYS A 167 15.63 -4.93 2.52
CA LYS A 167 14.35 -4.82 1.80
C LYS A 167 13.41 -3.81 2.43
N LEU A 168 13.38 -3.72 3.76
CA LEU A 168 12.65 -2.65 4.45
C LEU A 168 13.17 -1.26 4.04
N ALA A 169 14.49 -1.07 3.97
CA ALA A 169 15.10 0.18 3.50
C ALA A 169 14.80 0.46 2.03
N GLN A 170 14.70 -0.57 1.16
CA GLN A 170 14.25 -0.40 -0.22
C GLN A 170 12.82 0.15 -0.30
N ILE A 171 11.91 -0.29 0.58
CA ILE A 171 10.53 0.25 0.64
C ILE A 171 10.55 1.71 1.11
N VAL A 172 11.40 2.05 2.07
CA VAL A 172 11.59 3.44 2.53
C VAL A 172 12.08 4.34 1.38
N GLY A 173 13.14 3.93 0.69
CA GLY A 173 13.67 4.64 -0.48
C GLY A 173 12.63 4.79 -1.58
N TYR A 174 11.88 3.72 -1.86
CA TYR A 174 10.75 3.72 -2.79
C TYR A 174 9.71 4.78 -2.43
N MET A 175 9.23 4.79 -1.17
CA MET A 175 8.24 5.77 -0.72
C MET A 175 8.76 7.20 -0.85
N ARG A 176 10.03 7.47 -0.48
CA ARG A 176 10.64 8.80 -0.62
C ARG A 176 10.72 9.24 -2.07
N ARG A 177 11.17 8.34 -2.96
CA ARG A 177 11.28 8.62 -4.39
C ARG A 177 9.91 8.90 -5.01
N GLU A 178 8.90 8.10 -4.71
CA GLU A 178 7.56 8.27 -5.28
C GLU A 178 6.83 9.49 -4.71
N LEU A 179 7.01 9.81 -3.43
CA LEU A 179 6.52 11.06 -2.84
C LEU A 179 7.18 12.28 -3.50
N HIS A 180 8.50 12.24 -3.74
CA HIS A 180 9.19 13.32 -4.44
C HIS A 180 8.70 13.45 -5.91
N ARG A 181 8.45 12.33 -6.60
CA ARG A 181 7.86 12.36 -7.94
C ARG A 181 6.46 12.98 -7.94
N LEU A 182 5.64 12.65 -6.94
CA LEU A 182 4.30 13.22 -6.78
C LEU A 182 4.34 14.71 -6.47
N ASP A 183 5.28 15.17 -5.65
CA ASP A 183 5.50 16.59 -5.32
C ASP A 183 5.82 17.42 -6.56
N LEU A 184 6.59 16.85 -7.50
CA LEU A 184 6.93 17.47 -8.78
C LEU A 184 5.84 17.31 -9.87
N ALA A 185 4.82 16.49 -9.63
CA ALA A 185 3.76 16.24 -10.60
C ALA A 185 2.83 17.44 -10.73
N ARG A 186 2.37 17.75 -11.94
CA ARG A 186 1.33 18.78 -12.13
C ARG A 186 0.00 18.25 -11.61
N ASP A 187 -0.87 19.17 -11.20
CA ASP A 187 -2.22 18.79 -10.72
C ASP A 187 -2.98 17.98 -11.77
N ASP A 188 -2.93 18.38 -13.04
CA ASP A 188 -3.60 17.68 -14.14
C ASP A 188 -3.12 16.23 -14.33
N ASP A 189 -1.81 15.97 -14.13
CA ASP A 189 -1.24 14.64 -14.32
C ASP A 189 -1.82 13.64 -13.30
N VAL A 190 -2.16 14.12 -12.11
CA VAL A 190 -2.77 13.33 -11.04
C VAL A 190 -4.30 13.35 -11.15
N ALA A 191 -4.89 14.51 -11.46
CA ALA A 191 -6.33 14.70 -11.54
C ALA A 191 -6.97 13.99 -12.75
N ASN A 192 -6.22 13.69 -13.80
CA ASN A 192 -6.72 12.85 -14.89
C ASN A 192 -6.77 11.35 -14.52
N GLY A 193 -6.24 10.96 -13.36
CA GLY A 193 -6.24 9.58 -12.89
C GLY A 193 -5.20 8.68 -13.58
N GLU A 194 -4.27 9.29 -14.30
CA GLU A 194 -3.28 8.60 -15.14
C GLU A 194 -1.94 8.35 -14.42
N TRP A 195 -1.80 8.81 -13.16
CA TRP A 195 -0.57 8.63 -12.39
C TRP A 195 -0.16 7.15 -12.29
N LYS A 196 1.13 6.88 -12.53
CA LYS A 196 1.74 5.55 -12.45
C LYS A 196 2.93 5.52 -11.50
N PHE A 197 2.85 4.62 -10.53
CA PHE A 197 3.96 4.36 -9.61
C PHE A 197 5.06 3.55 -10.29
N GLY A 198 6.30 3.77 -9.88
CA GLY A 198 7.42 2.96 -10.34
C GLY A 198 7.25 1.49 -9.94
N GLY A 199 7.27 0.57 -10.90
CA GLY A 199 7.06 -0.87 -10.65
C GLY A 199 8.22 -1.58 -9.92
N ASP A 200 9.41 -0.99 -9.95
CA ASP A 200 10.65 -1.66 -9.61
C ASP A 200 11.27 -1.07 -8.34
N LEU A 201 11.05 -1.76 -7.22
CA LEU A 201 11.67 -1.42 -5.93
C LEU A 201 13.15 -1.81 -5.88
N ALA A 202 13.62 -2.71 -6.76
CA ALA A 202 15.03 -3.12 -6.80
C ALA A 202 15.95 -1.98 -7.27
N LYS A 203 15.41 -0.92 -7.89
CA LYS A 203 16.16 0.31 -8.18
C LYS A 203 16.78 0.96 -6.94
N GLU A 204 16.21 0.72 -5.77
CA GLU A 204 16.73 1.24 -4.51
C GLU A 204 17.86 0.39 -3.92
N GLU A 205 18.08 -0.83 -4.42
CA GLU A 205 19.08 -1.76 -3.88
C GLU A 205 20.50 -1.15 -3.89
N GLY A 206 20.87 -0.47 -4.98
CA GLY A 206 22.17 0.19 -5.09
C GLY A 206 22.36 1.33 -4.09
N VAL A 207 21.31 2.12 -3.86
CA VAL A 207 21.33 3.22 -2.88
C VAL A 207 21.39 2.67 -1.46
N VAL A 208 20.57 1.67 -1.14
CA VAL A 208 20.49 1.03 0.18
C VAL A 208 21.80 0.38 0.58
N ARG A 209 22.51 -0.26 -0.37
CA ARG A 209 23.80 -0.92 -0.11
C ARG A 209 24.99 0.03 -0.05
N THR A 210 24.80 1.32 -0.33
CA THR A 210 25.89 2.29 -0.27
C THR A 210 26.30 2.49 1.20
N PRO A 211 27.58 2.26 1.56
CA PRO A 211 28.04 2.49 2.92
C PRO A 211 27.81 3.95 3.34
N SER A 212 27.23 4.15 4.53
CA SER A 212 27.05 5.50 5.05
C SER A 212 28.41 6.19 5.22
N ARG A 213 28.48 7.45 4.81
CA ARG A 213 29.68 8.29 4.98
C ARG A 213 30.09 8.37 6.45
N MET A 214 29.13 8.33 7.37
CA MET A 214 29.39 8.31 8.81
C MET A 214 30.09 7.02 9.26
N THR A 215 29.83 5.88 8.63
CA THR A 215 30.51 4.61 8.95
C THR A 215 31.93 4.55 8.40
N MET A 216 32.23 5.33 7.35
CA MET A 216 33.57 5.43 6.76
C MET A 216 34.50 6.36 7.56
N GLU A 217 33.93 7.25 8.39
CA GLU A 217 34.69 8.21 9.21
C GLU A 217 35.00 7.68 10.63
N VAL A 218 34.48 6.52 11.04
CA VAL A 218 34.83 5.91 12.33
C VAL A 218 36.19 5.20 12.20
N PRO A 219 37.25 5.66 12.89
CA PRO A 219 38.51 4.94 12.89
C PRO A 219 38.28 3.56 13.52
N LYS A 220 38.80 2.52 12.88
CA LYS A 220 38.88 1.19 13.52
C LYS A 220 39.77 1.34 14.76
N THR A 221 39.17 1.40 15.94
CA THR A 221 39.85 1.20 17.23
C THR A 221 40.28 -0.24 17.41
#